data_AF-A0A9W8JZ10-F1
#
_entry.id   AF-A0A9W8JZ10-F1
#
_cell.length_a   1.000
_cell.length_b   1.000
_cell.length_c   1.000
_cell.angle_alpha   90.00
_cell.angle_beta   90.00
_cell.angle_gamma   90.00
#
_symmetry.space_group_name_H-M   'P 1'
#
loop_
_entity.id
_entity.type
_entity.pdbx_description
1 polymer ?
#
loop_
_entity_poly.entity_id
_entity_poly.type
_entity_poly.pdbx_seq_one_letter_code
_entity_poly.pdbx_strand_id
1 'polypeptide(L)'
;MSSQEIITTYPVAAPERQSQSLPGLDKRINPHLEYTKLEVWDDNGKPSLVEHTGPGNLLGKPAIITGGDSGIGRAAAIMFAREGASGITITHLPEEIEDAKDAKKMIEDSGALCNVVLADLGDAKKSWRITSRHSESWTYSSTMRRSRCIRVNAVAPGPIVTALQAGSRSEENMEGWGVGTPLYGRAGQSPEVGPSYVFLASNIMTGQVIHVNSGEHSGGS
;
A
#
# COMPACT_ATOMS: atom_id res chain seq x y z
N MET A 1 -1.11 34.58 4.59
CA MET A 1 -0.98 33.40 5.46
C MET A 1 0.42 32.86 5.22
N SER A 2 1.26 32.80 6.26
CA SER A 2 2.60 32.20 6.15
C SER A 2 2.45 30.80 5.57
N SER A 3 3.20 30.45 4.51
CA SER A 3 3.29 29.07 4.05
C SER A 3 3.71 28.22 5.25
N GLN A 4 2.84 27.35 5.75
CA GLN A 4 3.26 26.38 6.74
C GLN A 4 4.36 25.55 6.09
N GLU A 5 5.54 25.56 6.68
CA GLU A 5 6.65 24.73 6.24
C GLU A 5 6.22 23.27 6.39
N ILE A 6 6.25 22.51 5.29
CA ILE A 6 5.92 21.08 5.31
C ILE A 6 7.08 20.37 6.00
N ILE A 7 6.81 19.75 7.15
CA ILE A 7 7.82 19.03 7.92
C ILE A 7 7.58 17.53 7.71
N THR A 8 8.49 16.88 7.01
CA THR A 8 8.50 15.42 6.80
C THR A 8 9.90 14.92 6.44
N THR A 9 10.17 13.66 6.75
CA THR A 9 11.36 12.93 6.30
C THR A 9 11.09 12.12 5.03
N TYR A 10 9.83 12.00 4.60
CA TYR A 10 9.51 11.34 3.33
C TYR A 10 10.08 12.13 2.14
N PRO A 11 10.58 11.45 1.09
CA PRO A 11 11.20 12.14 -0.05
C PRO A 11 10.22 13.07 -0.80
N VAL A 12 8.93 12.76 -0.80
CA VAL A 12 7.90 13.54 -1.49
C VAL A 12 7.08 14.34 -0.48
N ALA A 13 7.62 15.48 -0.05
CA ALA A 13 6.91 16.43 0.80
C ALA A 13 5.77 17.15 0.04
N ALA A 14 6.06 17.58 -1.19
CA ALA A 14 5.12 18.10 -2.16
C ALA A 14 5.49 17.52 -3.53
N PRO A 15 4.56 16.93 -4.29
CA PRO A 15 4.90 16.34 -5.57
C PRO A 15 5.38 17.38 -6.58
N GLU A 16 6.41 17.04 -7.35
CA GLU A 16 6.91 17.86 -8.46
C GLU A 16 6.01 17.73 -9.68
N ARG A 17 6.09 18.72 -10.59
CA ARG A 17 5.45 18.68 -11.91
C ARG A 17 5.89 17.43 -12.67
N GLN A 18 4.95 16.52 -12.91
CA GLN A 18 5.20 15.26 -13.63
C GLN A 18 3.88 14.65 -14.13
N SER A 19 3.95 13.86 -15.19
CA SER A 19 2.82 13.09 -15.68
C SER A 19 3.27 11.76 -16.29
N GLN A 20 2.36 10.80 -16.31
CA GLN A 20 2.57 9.49 -16.91
C GLN A 20 1.28 9.03 -17.62
N SER A 21 1.38 8.03 -18.50
CA SER A 21 0.19 7.31 -18.95
C SER A 21 -0.22 6.27 -17.90
N LEU A 22 -1.54 6.06 -17.72
CA LEU A 22 -2.03 4.95 -16.90
C LEU A 22 -1.47 3.59 -17.39
N PRO A 23 -1.24 2.63 -16.47
CA PRO A 23 -1.50 2.73 -15.02
C PRO A 23 -0.50 3.59 -14.23
N GLY A 24 0.61 4.00 -14.86
CA GLY A 24 1.74 4.68 -14.22
C GLY A 24 2.77 3.68 -13.70
N LEU A 25 3.99 4.16 -13.44
CA LEU A 25 5.04 3.39 -12.77
C LEU A 25 5.57 4.18 -11.58
N ASP A 26 5.61 3.53 -10.43
CA ASP A 26 6.14 4.05 -9.18
C ASP A 26 7.63 4.34 -9.32
N LYS A 27 8.35 3.49 -10.07
CA LYS A 27 9.76 3.69 -10.44
C LYS A 27 10.03 4.97 -11.23
N ARG A 28 9.02 5.57 -11.86
CA ARG A 28 9.13 6.83 -12.62
C ARG A 28 8.69 8.06 -11.83
N ILE A 29 8.19 7.88 -10.60
CA ILE A 29 7.85 9.02 -9.74
C ILE A 29 9.13 9.68 -9.24
N ASN A 30 9.18 11.01 -9.35
CA ASN A 30 10.26 11.84 -8.87
C ASN A 30 9.74 12.94 -7.93
N PRO A 31 10.32 13.12 -6.73
CA PRO A 31 11.29 12.25 -6.06
C PRO A 31 10.77 10.83 -5.84
N HIS A 32 11.66 9.86 -5.62
CA HIS A 32 11.28 8.46 -5.42
C HIS A 32 10.37 8.28 -4.18
N LEU A 33 9.43 7.33 -4.24
CA LEU A 33 8.57 7.03 -3.10
C LEU A 33 9.26 6.09 -2.10
N GLU A 34 8.90 6.23 -0.83
CA GLU A 34 9.26 5.33 0.28
C GLU A 34 8.16 4.28 0.46
N TYR A 35 8.51 3.02 0.73
CA TYR A 35 7.55 1.91 0.86
C TYR A 35 7.73 1.11 2.15
N THR A 36 8.91 1.15 2.74
CA THR A 36 9.32 0.28 3.85
C THR A 36 9.27 1.00 5.18
N LYS A 37 9.61 2.29 5.24
CA LYS A 37 9.74 3.01 6.50
C LYS A 37 8.53 3.86 6.86
N LEU A 38 8.26 3.92 8.15
CA LEU A 38 7.24 4.76 8.77
C LEU A 38 7.90 6.01 9.35
N GLU A 39 7.25 7.16 9.16
CA GLU A 39 7.63 8.39 9.84
C GLU A 39 7.17 8.36 11.30
N VAL A 40 8.10 8.64 12.21
CA VAL A 40 7.85 8.78 13.64
C VAL A 40 8.41 10.11 14.13
N TRP A 41 7.77 10.68 15.14
CA TRP A 41 8.08 12.01 15.66
C TRP A 41 8.61 11.89 17.08
N ASP A 42 9.67 12.64 17.38
CA ASP A 42 10.16 12.79 18.75
C ASP A 42 9.36 13.83 19.55
N ASP A 43 9.66 13.94 20.85
CA ASP A 43 9.00 14.90 21.75
C ASP A 43 9.24 16.38 21.37
N ASN A 44 10.21 16.65 20.48
CA ASN A 44 10.51 17.99 19.98
C ASN A 44 9.82 18.27 18.63
N GLY A 45 9.01 17.34 18.13
CA GLY A 45 8.34 17.48 16.84
C GLY A 45 9.28 17.31 15.65
N LYS A 46 10.38 16.55 15.78
CA LYS A 46 11.27 16.23 14.67
C LYS A 46 10.94 14.84 14.11
N PRO A 47 10.61 14.71 12.81
CA PRO A 47 10.35 13.41 12.21
C PRO A 47 11.64 12.64 11.91
N SER A 48 11.52 11.31 11.86
CA SER A 48 12.53 10.39 11.34
C SER A 48 11.87 9.15 10.73
N LEU A 49 12.54 8.50 9.78
CA LEU A 49 12.06 7.26 9.17
C LEU A 49 12.61 6.05 9.93
N VAL A 50 11.71 5.18 10.38
CA VAL A 50 12.04 3.92 11.05
C VAL A 50 11.49 2.73 10.30
N GLU A 51 12.21 1.62 10.35
CA GLU A 51 11.71 0.36 9.79
C GLU A 51 10.54 -0.15 10.62
N HIS A 52 9.47 -0.60 9.95
CA HIS A 52 8.39 -1.31 10.62
C HIS A 52 8.88 -2.70 11.07
N THR A 53 8.87 -2.95 12.37
CA THR A 53 9.10 -4.28 12.95
C THR A 53 7.82 -4.70 13.67
N GLY A 54 7.06 -5.57 13.01
CA GLY A 54 5.79 -6.07 13.54
C GLY A 54 5.99 -7.13 14.63
N PRO A 55 5.07 -7.28 15.59
CA PRO A 55 5.14 -8.35 16.61
C PRO A 55 4.83 -9.74 16.04
N GLY A 56 4.59 -9.88 14.73
CA GLY A 56 4.29 -11.16 14.08
C GLY A 56 2.80 -11.47 14.01
N ASN A 57 1.93 -10.46 13.87
CA ASN A 57 0.47 -10.60 13.91
C ASN A 57 -0.12 -11.48 12.78
N LEU A 58 0.67 -11.72 11.73
CA LEU A 58 0.29 -12.49 10.54
C LEU A 58 1.14 -13.75 10.37
N LEU A 59 1.81 -14.20 11.45
CA LEU A 59 2.70 -15.36 11.42
C LEU A 59 2.06 -16.57 10.72
N GLY A 60 2.73 -17.03 9.65
CA GLY A 60 2.33 -18.20 8.88
C GLY A 60 1.15 -18.00 7.93
N LYS A 61 0.51 -16.82 7.92
CA LYS A 61 -0.68 -16.57 7.08
C LYS A 61 -0.30 -16.28 5.63
N PRO A 62 -0.99 -16.86 4.66
CA PRO A 62 -0.86 -16.47 3.26
C PRO A 62 -1.76 -15.26 2.93
N ALA A 63 -1.38 -14.48 1.91
CA ALA A 63 -2.16 -13.34 1.43
C ALA A 63 -2.14 -13.18 -0.10
N ILE A 64 -3.24 -12.66 -0.64
CA ILE A 64 -3.33 -12.16 -2.02
C ILE A 64 -3.55 -10.66 -1.94
N ILE A 65 -2.74 -9.88 -2.67
CA ILE A 65 -2.79 -8.42 -2.71
C ILE A 65 -2.80 -8.00 -4.18
N THR A 66 -3.97 -7.62 -4.68
CA THR A 66 -4.09 -7.11 -6.05
C THR A 66 -3.56 -5.68 -6.14
N GLY A 67 -2.84 -5.35 -7.22
CA GLY A 67 -2.13 -4.06 -7.31
C GLY A 67 -1.01 -3.96 -6.26
N GLY A 68 -0.43 -5.11 -5.89
CA GLY A 68 0.66 -5.20 -4.92
C GLY A 68 2.02 -4.86 -5.51
N ASP A 69 2.07 -4.56 -6.81
CA ASP A 69 3.27 -4.10 -7.51
C ASP A 69 3.66 -2.69 -7.14
N SER A 70 2.75 -1.80 -6.74
CA SER A 70 3.02 -0.38 -6.51
C SER A 70 2.16 0.22 -5.38
N GLY A 71 2.48 1.46 -4.98
CA GLY A 71 1.71 2.30 -4.07
C GLY A 71 1.32 1.61 -2.76
N ILE A 72 0.05 1.80 -2.39
CA ILE A 72 -0.54 1.29 -1.15
C ILE A 72 -0.49 -0.24 -1.10
N GLY A 73 -0.72 -0.92 -2.22
CA GLY A 73 -0.69 -2.38 -2.28
C GLY A 73 0.70 -2.94 -1.99
N ARG A 74 1.74 -2.33 -2.58
CA ARG A 74 3.14 -2.67 -2.30
C ARG A 74 3.48 -2.46 -0.81
N ALA A 75 3.11 -1.30 -0.25
CA ALA A 75 3.34 -1.02 1.17
C ALA A 75 2.63 -2.04 2.07
N ALA A 76 1.37 -2.38 1.79
CA ALA A 76 0.64 -3.40 2.54
C ALA A 76 1.31 -4.78 2.45
N ALA A 77 1.81 -5.17 1.27
CA ALA A 77 2.51 -6.44 1.08
C ALA A 77 3.80 -6.53 1.89
N ILE A 78 4.60 -5.45 1.91
CA ILE A 78 5.81 -5.35 2.72
C ILE A 78 5.47 -5.45 4.22
N MET A 79 4.45 -4.72 4.67
CA MET A 79 4.01 -4.78 6.07
C MET A 79 3.50 -6.18 6.44
N PHE A 80 2.80 -6.87 5.53
CA PHE A 80 2.35 -8.24 5.76
C PHE A 80 3.53 -9.20 5.93
N ALA A 81 4.56 -9.08 5.09
CA ALA A 81 5.77 -9.88 5.20
C ALA A 81 6.47 -9.66 6.55
N ARG A 82 6.62 -8.40 6.97
CA ARG A 82 7.23 -8.01 8.26
C ARG A 82 6.44 -8.48 9.47
N GLU A 83 5.15 -8.73 9.31
CA GLU A 83 4.27 -9.30 10.33
C GLU A 83 4.24 -10.83 10.30
N GLY A 84 5.11 -11.47 9.51
CA GLY A 84 5.30 -12.91 9.49
C GLY A 84 4.40 -13.65 8.52
N ALA A 85 3.74 -12.97 7.57
CA ALA A 85 3.03 -13.66 6.49
C ALA A 85 3.99 -14.61 5.75
N SER A 86 3.60 -15.87 5.59
CA SER A 86 4.48 -16.90 5.01
C SER A 86 4.61 -16.75 3.49
N GLY A 87 3.55 -16.25 2.86
CA GLY A 87 3.41 -16.28 1.43
C GLY A 87 2.46 -15.23 0.87
N ILE A 88 2.97 -14.40 -0.02
CA ILE A 88 2.21 -13.29 -0.60
C ILE A 88 2.12 -13.49 -2.11
N THR A 89 0.94 -13.25 -2.67
CA THR A 89 0.73 -13.19 -4.12
C THR A 89 0.30 -11.79 -4.48
N ILE A 90 1.12 -11.11 -5.28
CA ILE A 90 0.80 -9.80 -5.83
C ILE A 90 0.35 -9.92 -7.29
N THR A 91 -0.54 -9.02 -7.71
CA THR A 91 -0.91 -8.90 -9.13
C THR A 91 -0.51 -7.57 -9.70
N HIS A 92 -0.32 -7.53 -11.01
CA HIS A 92 0.07 -6.34 -11.77
C HIS A 92 -0.47 -6.42 -13.22
N LEU A 93 -0.51 -5.29 -13.91
CA LEU A 93 -0.74 -5.20 -15.36
C LEU A 93 0.58 -5.40 -16.15
N PRO A 94 0.52 -5.77 -17.45
CA PRO A 94 1.74 -6.03 -18.23
C PRO A 94 2.79 -4.91 -18.17
N GLU A 95 2.32 -3.67 -18.16
CA GLU A 95 3.12 -2.44 -18.14
C GLU A 95 3.91 -2.27 -16.83
N GLU A 96 3.41 -2.84 -15.73
CA GLU A 96 3.90 -2.66 -14.35
C GLU A 96 4.91 -3.75 -13.92
N ILE A 97 5.38 -4.60 -14.84
CA ILE A 97 6.23 -5.75 -14.50
C ILE A 97 7.53 -5.37 -13.77
N GLU A 98 8.11 -4.20 -14.09
CA GLU A 98 9.33 -3.74 -13.41
C GLU A 98 9.06 -3.36 -11.96
N ASP A 99 7.94 -2.68 -11.69
CA ASP A 99 7.48 -2.37 -10.34
C ASP A 99 7.13 -3.65 -9.56
N ALA A 100 6.52 -4.63 -10.22
CA ALA A 100 6.20 -5.92 -9.61
C ALA A 100 7.44 -6.72 -9.22
N LYS A 101 8.53 -6.64 -9.99
CA LYS A 101 9.82 -7.26 -9.65
C LYS A 101 10.46 -6.59 -8.44
N ASP A 102 10.45 -5.26 -8.39
CA ASP A 102 10.99 -4.52 -7.25
C ASP A 102 10.18 -4.82 -5.98
N ALA A 103 8.85 -4.84 -6.08
CA ALA A 103 7.96 -5.25 -4.98
C ALA A 103 8.24 -6.69 -4.50
N LYS A 104 8.37 -7.65 -5.43
CA LYS A 104 8.72 -9.04 -5.10
C LYS A 104 9.98 -9.10 -4.25
N LYS A 105 11.03 -8.39 -4.67
CA LYS A 105 12.30 -8.34 -3.94
C LYS A 105 12.11 -7.77 -2.54
N MET A 106 11.43 -6.63 -2.39
CA MET A 106 11.18 -6.01 -1.09
C MET A 106 10.37 -6.90 -0.14
N ILE A 107 9.41 -7.65 -0.67
CA ILE A 107 8.59 -8.61 0.09
C ILE A 107 9.45 -9.80 0.55
N GLU A 108 10.30 -10.34 -0.33
CA GLU A 108 11.22 -11.44 -0.03
C GLU A 108 12.29 -11.03 0.99
N ASP A 109 12.88 -9.84 0.82
CA ASP A 109 13.82 -9.24 1.78
C ASP A 109 13.16 -8.97 3.14
N SER A 110 11.83 -8.84 3.17
CA SER A 110 11.02 -8.66 4.39
C SER A 110 10.56 -9.98 5.03
N GLY A 111 10.90 -11.14 4.45
CA GLY A 111 10.75 -12.45 5.09
C GLY A 111 9.60 -13.33 4.59
N ALA A 112 8.89 -12.95 3.51
CA ALA A 112 7.82 -13.75 2.91
C ALA A 112 8.18 -14.19 1.49
N LEU A 113 7.82 -15.41 1.05
CA LEU A 113 7.96 -15.70 -0.39
C LEU A 113 6.88 -14.96 -1.18
N CYS A 114 7.22 -14.53 -2.39
CA CYS A 114 6.33 -13.71 -3.20
C CYS A 114 6.10 -14.30 -4.59
N ASN A 115 4.82 -14.47 -4.94
CA ASN A 115 4.38 -14.78 -6.30
C ASN A 115 3.92 -13.53 -7.02
N VAL A 116 4.40 -13.34 -8.24
CA VAL A 116 3.97 -12.25 -9.12
C VAL A 116 3.04 -12.81 -10.19
N VAL A 117 1.82 -12.30 -10.25
CA VAL A 117 0.78 -12.78 -11.15
C VAL A 117 0.30 -11.66 -12.04
N LEU A 118 0.66 -11.74 -13.32
CA LEU A 118 0.03 -10.90 -14.35
C LEU A 118 -1.48 -11.14 -14.35
N ALA A 119 -2.28 -10.13 -14.02
CA ALA A 119 -3.73 -10.21 -14.03
C ALA A 119 -4.37 -8.85 -14.22
N ASP A 120 -5.19 -8.76 -15.26
CA ASP A 120 -6.12 -7.66 -15.48
C ASP A 120 -7.48 -8.11 -14.92
N LEU A 121 -7.90 -7.45 -13.84
CA LEU A 121 -9.10 -7.80 -13.08
C LEU A 121 -10.40 -7.44 -13.81
N GLY A 122 -10.33 -6.66 -14.90
CA GLY A 122 -11.48 -6.44 -15.80
C GLY A 122 -11.92 -7.72 -16.52
N ASP A 123 -11.04 -8.73 -16.58
CA ASP A 123 -11.35 -10.06 -17.11
C ASP A 123 -11.59 -11.07 -15.97
N ALA A 124 -12.85 -11.49 -15.82
CA ALA A 124 -13.26 -12.46 -14.80
C ALA A 124 -12.49 -13.80 -14.86
N LYS A 125 -12.04 -14.24 -16.06
CA LYS A 125 -11.23 -15.47 -16.18
C LYS A 125 -9.83 -15.28 -15.61
N LYS A 126 -9.24 -14.09 -15.77
CA LYS A 126 -7.93 -13.76 -15.19
C LYS A 126 -8.01 -13.66 -13.67
N SER A 127 -9.14 -13.23 -13.11
CA SER A 127 -9.38 -13.19 -11.66
C SER A 127 -9.32 -14.57 -11.01
N TRP A 128 -9.93 -15.59 -11.63
CA TRP A 128 -9.88 -16.97 -11.13
C TRP A 128 -8.45 -17.52 -11.04
N ARG A 129 -7.62 -17.22 -12.04
CA ARG A 129 -6.22 -17.67 -12.10
C ARG A 129 -5.38 -17.22 -10.90
N ILE A 130 -5.69 -16.07 -10.30
CA ILE A 130 -4.98 -15.56 -9.12
C ILE A 130 -5.18 -16.51 -7.94
N THR A 131 -6.44 -16.87 -7.68
CA THR A 131 -6.79 -17.79 -6.58
C THR A 131 -6.22 -19.19 -6.81
N SER A 132 -6.25 -19.69 -8.06
CA SER A 132 -5.65 -20.98 -8.41
C SER A 132 -4.14 -20.99 -8.15
N ARG A 133 -3.39 -20.03 -8.72
CA ARG A 133 -1.92 -19.94 -8.52
C ARG A 133 -1.54 -19.78 -7.06
N HIS A 134 -2.28 -18.97 -6.31
CA HIS A 134 -2.06 -18.80 -4.89
C HIS A 134 -2.27 -20.13 -4.15
N SER A 135 -3.37 -20.85 -4.42
CA SER A 135 -3.65 -22.14 -3.80
C SER A 135 -2.65 -23.25 -4.17
N GLU A 136 -2.11 -23.21 -5.38
CA GLU A 136 -1.08 -24.16 -5.86
C GLU A 136 0.28 -23.91 -5.20
N SER A 137 0.61 -22.66 -4.93
CA SER A 137 1.91 -22.27 -4.36
C SER A 137 1.99 -22.49 -2.86
N TRP A 138 0.85 -22.40 -2.18
CA TRP A 138 0.73 -22.53 -0.74
C TRP A 138 -0.17 -23.72 -0.47
N THR A 139 0.40 -24.91 -0.21
CA THR A 139 -0.36 -26.12 0.13
C THR A 139 -1.28 -25.82 1.32
N TYR A 140 -2.54 -25.52 1.03
CA TYR A 140 -3.51 -25.23 2.06
C TYR A 140 -3.76 -26.50 2.88
N SER A 141 -3.38 -26.48 4.15
CA SER A 141 -3.98 -27.41 5.11
C SER A 141 -5.49 -27.22 5.04
N SER A 142 -6.21 -28.33 4.93
CA SER A 142 -7.67 -28.51 4.79
C SER A 142 -8.61 -27.64 5.70
N THR A 143 -8.07 -26.74 6.52
CA THR A 143 -8.75 -25.87 7.48
C THR A 143 -9.58 -24.74 6.85
N MET A 144 -9.33 -24.32 5.60
CA MET A 144 -10.12 -23.25 4.96
C MET A 144 -11.53 -23.69 4.52
N ARG A 145 -11.86 -24.98 4.65
CA ARG A 145 -13.21 -25.54 4.48
C ARG A 145 -14.09 -25.45 5.73
N ARG A 146 -13.82 -24.54 6.67
CA ARG A 146 -14.78 -24.19 7.72
C ARG A 146 -15.57 -22.95 7.31
N SER A 147 -16.71 -23.19 6.67
CA SER A 147 -17.75 -22.19 6.45
C SER A 147 -18.13 -21.53 7.79
N ARG A 148 -17.83 -20.21 7.92
CA ARG A 148 -18.57 -19.16 8.67
C ARG A 148 -17.77 -18.11 9.47
N CYS A 149 -16.45 -17.97 9.31
CA CYS A 149 -15.70 -16.90 10.01
C CYS A 149 -14.86 -16.01 9.08
N ILE A 150 -15.43 -15.52 7.97
CA ILE A 150 -14.78 -14.53 7.09
C ILE A 150 -15.21 -13.12 7.52
N ARG A 151 -14.23 -12.25 7.76
CA ARG A 151 -14.44 -10.83 8.04
C ARG A 151 -14.20 -10.02 6.77
N VAL A 152 -15.00 -8.98 6.55
CA VAL A 152 -14.86 -8.06 5.41
C VAL A 152 -14.80 -6.65 5.95
N ASN A 153 -13.79 -5.87 5.56
CA ASN A 153 -13.60 -4.47 5.98
C ASN A 153 -13.04 -3.68 4.79
N ALA A 154 -12.96 -2.36 4.95
CA ALA A 154 -12.35 -1.46 3.97
C ALA A 154 -11.36 -0.50 4.63
N VAL A 155 -10.41 -0.02 3.82
CA VAL A 155 -9.55 1.12 4.14
C VAL A 155 -9.91 2.22 3.15
N ALA A 156 -10.19 3.43 3.66
CA ALA A 156 -10.49 4.62 2.88
C ALA A 156 -9.32 5.61 3.02
N PRO A 157 -8.31 5.53 2.12
CA PRO A 157 -7.20 6.46 2.13
C PRO A 157 -7.64 7.86 1.66
N GLY A 158 -6.98 8.90 2.16
CA GLY A 158 -7.07 10.25 1.63
C GLY A 158 -6.12 10.47 0.43
N PRO A 159 -5.58 11.68 0.25
CA PRO A 159 -4.57 11.97 -0.76
C PRO A 159 -3.29 11.22 -0.43
N ILE A 160 -3.00 10.16 -1.18
CA ILE A 160 -1.76 9.39 -1.07
C ILE A 160 -0.97 9.50 -2.36
N VAL A 161 0.31 9.88 -2.27
CA VAL A 161 1.19 9.98 -3.45
C VAL A 161 1.52 8.58 -3.98
N THR A 162 1.12 8.32 -5.22
CA THR A 162 1.31 7.04 -5.94
C THR A 162 1.43 7.31 -7.44
N ALA A 163 1.93 6.33 -8.20
CA ALA A 163 1.93 6.37 -9.66
C ALA A 163 0.55 6.67 -10.28
N LEU A 164 -0.52 6.21 -9.65
CA LEU A 164 -1.90 6.46 -10.11
C LEU A 164 -2.21 7.95 -10.23
N GLN A 165 -1.70 8.80 -9.31
CA GLN A 165 -1.96 10.23 -9.35
C GLN A 165 -1.23 10.89 -10.52
N ALA A 166 0.05 10.56 -10.76
CA ALA A 166 0.78 11.04 -11.92
C ALA A 166 0.21 10.51 -13.24
N GLY A 167 -0.40 9.31 -13.22
CA GLY A 167 -1.06 8.71 -14.38
C GLY A 167 -2.43 9.30 -14.72
N SER A 168 -3.12 9.88 -13.74
CA SER A 168 -4.52 10.35 -13.86
C SER A 168 -4.69 11.86 -13.85
N ARG A 169 -3.61 12.62 -13.65
CA ARG A 169 -3.61 14.08 -13.56
C ARG A 169 -2.71 14.68 -14.65
N SER A 170 -3.00 15.92 -15.04
CA SER A 170 -2.04 16.70 -15.82
C SER A 170 -0.84 17.06 -14.94
N GLU A 171 0.30 17.34 -15.57
CA GLU A 171 1.52 17.70 -14.85
C GLU A 171 1.37 18.96 -14.00
N GLU A 172 0.58 19.94 -14.44
CA GLU A 172 0.24 21.15 -13.68
C GLU A 172 -0.58 20.84 -12.43
N ASN A 173 -1.48 19.86 -12.52
CA ASN A 173 -2.34 19.46 -11.39
C ASN A 173 -1.62 18.48 -10.44
N MET A 174 -0.45 17.99 -10.82
CA MET A 174 0.40 17.16 -9.98
C MET A 174 1.35 18.00 -9.13
N GLU A 175 1.84 19.13 -9.66
CA GLU A 175 2.72 20.04 -8.94
C GLU A 175 2.04 20.58 -7.66
N GLY A 176 2.65 20.29 -6.50
CA GLY A 176 2.11 20.69 -5.20
C GLY A 176 0.82 19.95 -4.80
N TRP A 177 0.47 18.85 -5.47
CA TRP A 177 -0.76 18.12 -5.15
C TRP A 177 -0.74 17.60 -3.70
N GLY A 178 -1.83 17.85 -2.97
CA GLY A 178 -1.98 17.47 -1.56
C GLY A 178 -1.35 18.45 -0.55
N VAL A 179 -0.71 19.53 -1.01
CA VAL A 179 -0.28 20.62 -0.13
C VAL A 179 -1.50 21.28 0.52
N GLY A 180 -1.42 21.50 1.84
CA GLY A 180 -2.51 22.07 2.64
C GLY A 180 -3.46 21.03 3.25
N THR A 181 -3.20 19.73 3.07
CA THR A 181 -3.90 18.66 3.79
C THR A 181 -3.77 18.85 5.31
N PRO A 182 -4.80 18.55 6.14
CA PRO A 182 -4.84 18.99 7.54
C PRO A 182 -3.67 18.51 8.41
N LEU A 183 -3.24 17.26 8.24
CA LEU A 183 -2.09 16.71 8.97
C LEU A 183 -0.79 17.00 8.20
N TYR A 184 0.12 17.77 8.83
CA TYR A 184 1.45 18.15 8.32
C TYR A 184 1.48 18.94 7.00
N GLY A 185 0.33 19.38 6.47
CA GLY A 185 0.28 20.20 5.26
C GLY A 185 0.62 19.44 3.98
N ARG A 186 0.64 18.10 3.99
CA ARG A 186 1.04 17.26 2.84
C ARG A 186 0.11 16.08 2.61
N ALA A 187 0.12 15.55 1.38
CA ALA A 187 -0.42 14.23 1.10
C ALA A 187 0.29 13.15 1.94
N GLY A 188 -0.44 12.07 2.22
CA GLY A 188 0.13 10.88 2.82
C GLY A 188 0.99 10.08 1.83
N GLN A 189 1.76 9.15 2.38
CA GLN A 189 2.64 8.24 1.67
C GLN A 189 2.14 6.81 1.84
N SER A 190 2.46 5.94 0.88
CA SER A 190 1.99 4.55 0.88
C SER A 190 2.30 3.77 2.18
N PRO A 191 3.48 3.90 2.83
CA PRO A 191 3.78 3.24 4.09
C PRO A 191 2.82 3.61 5.22
N GLU A 192 2.32 4.86 5.25
CA GLU A 192 1.43 5.36 6.30
C GLU A 192 0.06 4.65 6.26
N VAL A 193 -0.30 4.03 5.13
CA VAL A 193 -1.55 3.26 4.97
C VAL A 193 -1.34 1.77 5.29
N GLY A 194 -0.17 1.21 5.01
CA GLY A 194 0.14 -0.22 5.16
C GLY A 194 -0.28 -0.84 6.52
N PRO A 195 0.04 -0.23 7.67
CA PRO A 195 -0.33 -0.75 9.00
C PRO A 195 -1.83 -0.97 9.21
N SER A 196 -2.69 -0.19 8.54
CA SER A 196 -4.15 -0.36 8.66
C SER A 196 -4.63 -1.72 8.12
N TYR A 197 -3.99 -2.23 7.06
CA TYR A 197 -4.29 -3.55 6.51
C TYR A 197 -3.85 -4.66 7.45
N VAL A 198 -2.68 -4.52 8.09
CA VAL A 198 -2.19 -5.48 9.10
C VAL A 198 -3.20 -5.58 10.24
N PHE A 199 -3.62 -4.43 10.78
CA PHE A 199 -4.60 -4.37 11.86
C PHE A 199 -5.92 -5.06 11.47
N LEU A 200 -6.49 -4.73 10.30
CA LEU A 200 -7.72 -5.38 9.82
C LEU A 200 -7.55 -6.89 9.61
N ALA A 201 -6.37 -7.36 9.23
CA ALA A 201 -6.08 -8.79 9.03
C ALA A 201 -5.85 -9.57 10.36
N SER A 202 -5.61 -8.88 11.47
CA SER A 202 -5.28 -9.48 12.78
C SER A 202 -6.32 -9.27 13.88
N ASN A 203 -7.36 -8.45 13.65
CA ASN A 203 -8.35 -8.10 14.67
C ASN A 203 -9.70 -8.84 14.52
N ILE A 204 -10.71 -8.40 15.29
CA ILE A 204 -12.08 -8.97 15.31
C ILE A 204 -13.09 -8.16 14.47
N MET A 205 -12.68 -7.08 13.80
CA MET A 205 -13.60 -6.16 13.11
C MET A 205 -14.16 -6.74 11.82
N THR A 206 -15.44 -6.48 11.54
CA THR A 206 -16.10 -6.77 10.26
C THR A 206 -17.15 -5.70 9.97
N GLY A 207 -17.37 -5.40 8.68
CA GLY A 207 -18.27 -4.35 8.21
C GLY A 207 -17.77 -2.92 8.47
N GLN A 208 -16.48 -2.75 8.79
CA GLN A 208 -15.94 -1.46 9.18
C GLN A 208 -15.10 -0.82 8.07
N VAL A 209 -14.97 0.50 8.12
CA VAL A 209 -14.10 1.31 7.26
C VAL A 209 -13.09 2.03 8.14
N ILE A 210 -11.80 1.87 7.87
CA ILE A 210 -10.75 2.68 8.50
C ILE A 210 -10.39 3.82 7.56
N HIS A 211 -10.54 5.05 8.02
CA HIS A 211 -10.15 6.25 7.28
C HIS A 211 -8.69 6.59 7.59
N VAL A 212 -7.82 6.54 6.58
CA VAL A 212 -6.40 6.92 6.68
C VAL A 212 -6.17 8.12 5.76
N ASN A 213 -6.66 9.28 6.19
CA ASN A 213 -6.91 10.42 5.31
C ASN A 213 -6.39 11.76 5.84
N SER A 214 -5.38 11.74 6.72
CA SER A 214 -4.70 12.94 7.20
C SER A 214 -5.63 14.01 7.79
N GLY A 215 -6.73 13.58 8.42
CA GLY A 215 -7.70 14.46 9.07
C GLY A 215 -8.74 15.08 8.13
N GLU A 216 -8.80 14.66 6.88
CA GLU A 216 -9.89 15.06 5.98
C GLU A 216 -11.25 14.58 6.50
N HIS A 217 -12.23 15.47 6.47
CA HIS A 217 -13.59 15.11 6.86
C HIS A 217 -14.20 14.16 5.84
N SER A 218 -14.65 13.00 6.29
CA SER A 218 -15.29 11.98 5.45
C SER A 218 -16.62 11.55 6.08
N GLY A 219 -17.74 11.93 5.46
CA GLY A 219 -19.10 11.61 5.90
C GLY A 219 -19.85 12.78 6.53
N GLY A 220 -21.09 13.02 6.10
CA GLY A 220 -22.00 13.97 6.74
C GLY A 220 -22.69 13.32 7.95
N SER A 221 -22.89 14.11 9.01
CA SER A 221 -23.78 13.76 10.13
C SER A 221 -25.22 13.59 9.67
#